data_AF-A0A319DZC8-F1
#
_entry.id   AF-A0A319DZC8-F1
#
_cell.length_a   1.000
_cell.length_b   1.000
_cell.length_c   1.000
_cell.angle_alpha   90.00
_cell.angle_beta   90.00
_cell.angle_gamma   90.00
#
_symmetry.space_group_name_H-M   'P 1'
#
loop_
_entity.id
_entity.type
_entity.pdbx_description
1 polymer ?
#
loop_
_entity_poly.entity_id
_entity_poly.type
_entity_poly.pdbx_seq_one_letter_code
_entity_poly.pdbx_strand_id
1 'polypeptide(L)'
;MTLDILKTPAHIFALIVSLILGDMGKDPELPHEVTMQEFKNLEADVDAIDDLDTANRRLNHDELLDKAISLGMFSRCLNYMAEPLRSNVLLGMKLGAQLNIPQLFQGENAPGSLKGLSMLSGNPQAYALKYLETLFDAAGASGNVDARGSISMTQPLCESYLLGYPILERAIEEAPTTGDICFRKAYDAVLLNRAQLLIDQGVQSQLFHNRSI
;
A
#
# COMPACT_ATOMS: atom_id res chain seq x y z
N MET A 1 -17.79 5.75 4.33
CA MET A 1 -17.64 4.30 4.07
C MET A 1 -16.49 3.69 4.86
N THR A 2 -15.36 4.38 5.06
CA THR A 2 -14.14 3.82 5.70
C THR A 2 -14.34 3.23 7.10
N LEU A 3 -15.21 3.83 7.92
CA LEU A 3 -15.50 3.33 9.27
C LEU A 3 -16.25 2.00 9.30
N ASP A 4 -16.79 1.53 8.18
CA ASP A 4 -17.47 0.23 8.11
C ASP A 4 -16.52 -0.93 8.43
N ILE A 5 -15.23 -0.78 8.10
CA ILE A 5 -14.14 -1.72 8.48
C ILE A 5 -13.96 -1.80 10.01
N LEU A 6 -14.44 -0.83 10.78
CA LEU A 6 -14.31 -0.80 12.24
C LEU A 6 -15.61 -1.22 12.97
N LYS A 7 -16.67 -1.61 12.24
CA LYS A 7 -17.99 -1.87 12.83
C LYS A 7 -18.16 -3.24 13.47
N THR A 8 -17.40 -4.24 13.03
CA THR A 8 -17.58 -5.62 13.50
C THR A 8 -16.23 -6.24 13.90
N PRO A 9 -16.22 -7.20 14.85
CA PRO A 9 -15.00 -7.91 15.22
C PRO A 9 -14.30 -8.56 14.02
N ALA A 10 -15.06 -9.08 13.05
CA ALA A 10 -14.50 -9.70 11.86
C ALA A 10 -13.73 -8.71 10.97
N HIS A 11 -14.25 -7.49 10.80
CA HIS A 11 -13.55 -6.48 10.00
C HIS A 11 -12.33 -5.91 10.72
N ILE A 12 -12.43 -5.72 12.05
CA ILE A 12 -11.27 -5.33 12.88
C ILE A 12 -10.19 -6.41 12.81
N PHE A 13 -10.57 -7.68 12.88
CA PHE A 13 -9.65 -8.81 12.73
C PHE A 13 -8.96 -8.79 11.36
N ALA A 14 -9.70 -8.53 10.27
CA ALA A 14 -9.11 -8.38 8.94
C ALA A 14 -8.09 -7.23 8.87
N LEU A 15 -8.37 -6.10 9.53
CA LEU A 15 -7.42 -4.97 9.62
C LEU A 15 -6.17 -5.33 10.43
N ILE A 16 -6.32 -6.02 11.56
CA ILE A 16 -5.18 -6.51 12.36
C ILE A 16 -4.32 -7.47 11.53
N VAL A 17 -4.95 -8.42 10.83
CA VAL A 17 -4.22 -9.35 9.95
C VAL A 17 -3.50 -8.58 8.83
N SER A 18 -4.15 -7.59 8.21
CA SER A 18 -3.54 -6.75 7.18
C SER A 18 -2.30 -6.01 7.69
N LEU A 19 -2.36 -5.42 8.89
CA LEU A 19 -1.22 -4.74 9.51
C LEU A 19 -0.06 -5.70 9.78
N ILE A 20 -0.35 -6.86 10.38
CA ILE A 20 0.67 -7.87 10.68
C ILE A 20 1.32 -8.36 9.39
N LEU A 21 0.54 -8.66 8.35
CA LEU A 21 1.07 -9.10 7.06
C LEU A 21 1.96 -8.02 6.43
N GLY A 22 1.57 -6.76 6.46
CA GLY A 22 2.40 -5.65 5.96
C GLY A 22 3.78 -5.60 6.63
N ASP A 23 3.83 -5.81 7.95
CA ASP A 23 5.10 -5.89 8.67
C ASP A 23 5.89 -7.17 8.39
N MET A 24 5.23 -8.30 8.11
CA MET A 24 5.93 -9.54 7.71
C MET A 24 6.75 -9.35 6.42
N GLY A 25 6.34 -8.47 5.50
CA GLY A 25 7.12 -8.14 4.30
C GLY A 25 8.48 -7.51 4.59
N LYS A 26 8.67 -6.97 5.81
CA LYS A 26 9.90 -6.33 6.28
C LYS A 26 10.83 -7.32 7.02
N ASP A 27 10.42 -8.57 7.20
CA ASP A 27 11.21 -9.60 7.87
C ASP A 27 12.49 -9.93 7.05
N PRO A 28 13.69 -9.77 7.62
CA PRO A 28 14.95 -10.02 6.91
C PRO A 28 15.14 -11.49 6.49
N GLU A 29 14.43 -12.44 7.11
CA GLU A 29 14.50 -13.87 6.78
C GLU A 29 13.49 -14.26 5.70
N LEU A 30 12.44 -13.45 5.45
CA LEU A 30 11.40 -13.76 4.46
C LEU A 30 11.96 -14.03 3.05
N PRO A 31 12.96 -13.30 2.51
CA PRO A 31 13.53 -13.61 1.20
C PRO A 31 14.04 -15.05 1.11
N HIS A 32 14.72 -15.51 2.17
CA HIS A 32 15.26 -16.85 2.23
C HIS A 32 14.14 -17.90 2.35
N GLU A 33 13.14 -17.66 3.19
CA GLU A 33 11.99 -18.55 3.33
C GLU A 33 11.20 -18.70 2.01
N VAL A 34 11.01 -17.59 1.29
CA VAL A 34 10.39 -17.57 -0.05
C VAL A 34 11.21 -18.42 -1.02
N THR A 35 12.53 -18.24 -1.07
CA THR A 35 13.42 -19.05 -1.91
C THR A 35 13.27 -20.53 -1.62
N MET A 36 13.31 -20.92 -0.34
CA MET A 36 13.17 -22.32 0.05
C MET A 36 11.80 -22.90 -0.30
N GLN A 37 10.74 -22.09 -0.23
CA GLN A 37 9.40 -22.50 -0.60
C GLN A 37 9.23 -22.63 -2.12
N GLU A 38 9.81 -21.73 -2.91
CA GLU A 38 9.86 -21.84 -4.37
C GLU A 38 10.62 -23.06 -4.82
N PHE A 39 11.80 -23.31 -4.23
CA PHE A 39 12.63 -24.47 -4.55
C PHE A 39 11.87 -25.78 -4.32
N LYS A 40 11.17 -25.92 -3.18
CA LYS A 40 10.32 -27.09 -2.88
C LYS A 40 9.23 -27.30 -3.93
N ASN A 41 8.67 -26.22 -4.48
CA ASN A 41 7.58 -26.29 -5.47
C ASN A 41 8.09 -26.57 -6.89
N LEU A 42 9.35 -26.23 -7.20
CA LEU A 42 9.90 -26.28 -8.55
C LEU A 42 10.72 -27.55 -8.85
N GLU A 43 11.01 -28.40 -7.86
CA GLU A 43 11.97 -29.51 -8.01
C GLU A 43 13.28 -29.07 -8.71
N ALA A 44 13.71 -27.84 -8.43
CA ALA A 44 14.79 -27.19 -9.16
C ALA A 44 16.17 -27.78 -8.82
N ASP A 45 17.16 -27.52 -9.68
CA ASP A 45 18.56 -27.85 -9.41
C ASP A 45 19.11 -27.01 -8.25
N VAL A 46 19.97 -27.58 -7.42
CA VAL A 46 20.56 -26.94 -6.24
C VAL A 46 21.34 -25.68 -6.63
N ASP A 47 21.94 -25.69 -7.82
CA ASP A 47 22.68 -24.55 -8.37
C ASP A 47 21.78 -23.32 -8.64
N ALA A 48 20.46 -23.49 -8.73
CA ALA A 48 19.52 -22.39 -8.94
C ALA A 48 19.10 -21.68 -7.63
N ILE A 49 19.44 -22.23 -6.45
CA ILE A 49 19.02 -21.67 -5.15
C ILE A 49 19.64 -20.30 -4.91
N ASP A 50 20.94 -20.13 -5.16
CA ASP A 50 21.65 -18.87 -4.93
C ASP A 50 21.14 -17.75 -5.85
N ASP A 51 20.82 -18.09 -7.10
CA ASP A 51 20.24 -17.15 -8.07
C ASP A 51 18.82 -16.72 -7.65
N LEU A 52 18.00 -17.66 -7.16
CA LEU A 52 16.66 -17.37 -6.63
C LEU A 52 16.72 -16.52 -5.36
N ASP A 53 17.63 -16.82 -4.42
CA ASP A 53 17.81 -16.04 -3.20
C ASP A 53 18.23 -14.62 -3.51
N THR A 54 19.19 -14.46 -4.43
CA THR A 54 19.65 -13.16 -4.90
C THR A 54 18.52 -12.38 -5.57
N ALA A 55 17.67 -13.03 -6.38
CA ALA A 55 16.52 -12.40 -7.01
C ALA A 55 15.47 -11.96 -5.97
N ASN A 56 15.15 -12.82 -5.00
CA ASN A 56 14.17 -12.53 -3.95
C ASN A 56 14.61 -11.39 -3.02
N ARG A 57 15.91 -11.28 -2.72
CA ARG A 57 16.45 -10.16 -1.93
C ARG A 57 16.43 -8.81 -2.65
N ARG A 58 16.22 -8.79 -3.98
CA ARG A 58 16.11 -7.55 -4.76
C ARG A 58 14.68 -7.03 -4.87
N LEU A 59 13.69 -7.84 -4.52
CA LEU A 59 12.29 -7.41 -4.48
C LEU A 59 12.09 -6.39 -3.38
N ASN A 60 11.19 -5.43 -3.59
CA ASN A 60 10.77 -4.57 -2.49
C ASN A 60 9.89 -5.37 -1.50
N HIS A 61 9.72 -4.85 -0.28
CA HIS A 61 9.00 -5.55 0.79
C HIS A 61 7.58 -5.99 0.40
N ASP A 62 6.84 -5.15 -0.33
CA ASP A 62 5.47 -5.45 -0.75
C ASP A 62 5.43 -6.49 -1.88
N GLU A 63 6.36 -6.43 -2.84
CA GLU A 63 6.53 -7.44 -3.90
C GLU A 63 6.89 -8.81 -3.32
N LEU A 64 7.80 -8.85 -2.34
CA LEU A 64 8.19 -10.07 -1.66
C LEU A 64 7.03 -10.66 -0.86
N LEU A 65 6.24 -9.81 -0.20
CA LEU A 65 5.06 -10.24 0.55
C LEU A 65 3.96 -10.81 -0.37
N ASP A 66 3.64 -10.15 -1.50
CA ASP A 66 2.69 -10.66 -2.49
C ASP A 66 3.14 -12.03 -3.01
N LYS A 67 4.45 -12.17 -3.27
CA LYS A 67 5.05 -13.44 -3.68
C LYS A 67 4.90 -14.52 -2.61
N ALA A 68 5.23 -14.24 -1.36
CA ALA A 68 5.09 -15.18 -0.24
C ALA A 68 3.62 -15.62 -0.02
N ILE A 69 2.67 -14.69 -0.18
CA ILE A 69 1.23 -14.99 -0.16
C ILE A 69 0.85 -15.93 -1.31
N SER A 70 1.35 -15.68 -2.52
CA SER A 70 1.08 -16.52 -3.69
C SER A 70 1.60 -17.96 -3.53
N LEU A 71 2.67 -18.15 -2.76
CA LEU A 71 3.23 -19.46 -2.40
C LEU A 71 2.49 -20.14 -1.24
N GLY A 72 1.45 -19.51 -0.70
CA GLY A 72 0.61 -20.07 0.35
C GLY A 72 1.23 -20.04 1.76
N MET A 73 2.33 -19.31 1.95
CA MET A 73 3.06 -19.25 3.23
C MET A 73 2.18 -18.68 4.37
N PHE A 74 1.24 -17.80 4.04
CA PHE A 74 0.31 -17.18 4.98
C PHE A 74 -1.10 -17.80 4.96
N SER A 75 -1.30 -18.95 4.33
CA SER A 75 -2.62 -19.58 4.17
C SER A 75 -3.33 -19.83 5.51
N ARG A 76 -2.59 -20.21 6.56
CA ARG A 76 -3.17 -20.49 7.88
C ARG A 76 -3.84 -19.27 8.51
N CYS A 77 -3.19 -18.10 8.50
CA CYS A 77 -3.78 -16.89 9.08
C CYS A 77 -4.93 -16.35 8.22
N LEU A 78 -4.75 -16.39 6.89
CA LEU A 78 -5.77 -15.96 5.94
C LEU A 78 -7.06 -16.82 6.02
N ASN A 79 -6.94 -18.11 6.32
CA ASN A 79 -8.07 -19.03 6.43
C ASN A 79 -8.90 -18.86 7.72
N TYR A 80 -8.46 -18.06 8.69
CA TYR A 80 -9.32 -17.65 9.82
C TYR A 80 -10.35 -16.58 9.42
N MET A 81 -10.22 -15.99 8.23
CA MET A 81 -11.17 -15.01 7.71
C MET A 81 -12.13 -15.66 6.72
N ALA A 82 -13.42 -15.34 6.87
CA ALA A 82 -14.43 -15.67 5.88
C ALA A 82 -14.37 -14.71 4.69
N GLU A 83 -14.92 -15.13 3.54
CA GLU A 83 -15.21 -14.20 2.45
C GLU A 83 -16.30 -13.20 2.84
N PRO A 84 -16.28 -11.96 2.31
CA PRO A 84 -15.32 -11.42 1.35
C PRO A 84 -14.05 -10.81 1.99
N LEU A 85 -13.91 -10.85 3.32
CA LEU A 85 -12.83 -10.16 4.02
C LEU A 85 -11.45 -10.70 3.66
N ARG A 86 -11.34 -12.02 3.49
CA ARG A 86 -10.10 -12.65 3.02
C ARG A 86 -9.71 -12.11 1.64
N SER A 87 -10.63 -12.06 0.69
CA SER A 87 -10.38 -11.47 -0.63
C SER A 87 -10.00 -9.99 -0.55
N ASN A 88 -10.63 -9.21 0.33
CA ASN A 88 -10.29 -7.80 0.54
C ASN A 88 -8.86 -7.60 1.04
N VAL A 89 -8.39 -8.42 2.00
CA VAL A 89 -7.00 -8.39 2.48
C VAL A 89 -6.05 -8.70 1.33
N LEU A 90 -6.31 -9.78 0.58
CA LEU A 90 -5.46 -10.20 -0.54
C LEU A 90 -5.36 -9.13 -1.64
N LEU A 91 -6.46 -8.49 -1.99
CA LEU A 91 -6.47 -7.36 -2.93
C LEU A 91 -5.66 -6.17 -2.41
N GLY A 92 -5.74 -5.87 -1.10
CA GLY A 92 -4.93 -4.83 -0.47
C GLY A 92 -3.43 -5.11 -0.51
N MET A 93 -3.01 -6.34 -0.23
CA MET A 93 -1.60 -6.75 -0.31
C MET A 93 -1.07 -6.64 -1.74
N LYS A 94 -1.85 -7.13 -2.71
CA LYS A 94 -1.51 -7.04 -4.13
C LYS A 94 -1.41 -5.59 -4.63
N LEU A 95 -2.26 -4.69 -4.12
CA LEU A 95 -2.13 -3.27 -4.42
C LEU A 95 -0.82 -2.71 -3.88
N GLY A 96 -0.40 -3.09 -2.66
CA GLY A 96 0.85 -2.65 -2.06
C GLY A 96 2.06 -2.90 -2.97
N ALA A 97 2.11 -4.07 -3.60
CA ALA A 97 3.17 -4.42 -4.55
C ALA A 97 3.22 -3.54 -5.82
N GLN A 98 2.14 -2.81 -6.14
CA GLN A 98 2.04 -1.97 -7.34
C GLN A 98 2.01 -0.47 -7.02
N LEU A 99 1.56 -0.10 -5.83
CA LEU A 99 1.31 1.29 -5.44
C LEU A 99 1.65 1.52 -3.98
N ASN A 100 2.71 2.31 -3.77
CA ASN A 100 3.02 2.89 -2.47
C ASN A 100 2.17 4.16 -2.28
N ILE A 101 1.06 4.04 -1.54
CA ILE A 101 0.14 5.16 -1.26
C ILE A 101 0.83 6.30 -0.47
N PRO A 102 1.67 6.04 0.55
CA PRO A 102 2.40 7.10 1.25
C PRO A 102 3.29 7.94 0.32
N GLN A 103 4.02 7.30 -0.60
CA GLN A 103 4.86 7.97 -1.59
C GLN A 103 4.01 8.75 -2.62
N LEU A 104 2.85 8.21 -3.02
CA LEU A 104 1.91 8.94 -3.86
C LEU A 104 1.49 10.27 -3.23
N PHE A 105 1.11 10.27 -1.94
CA PHE A 105 0.72 11.49 -1.24
C PHE A 105 1.87 12.47 -1.04
N GLN A 106 3.12 12.00 -1.09
CA GLN A 106 4.32 12.84 -1.06
C GLN A 106 4.73 13.33 -2.45
N GLY A 107 4.11 12.82 -3.53
CA GLY A 107 4.43 13.18 -4.91
C GLY A 107 5.65 12.42 -5.48
N GLU A 108 5.99 11.27 -4.90
CA GLU A 108 7.19 10.49 -5.24
C GLU A 108 6.89 9.34 -6.21
N ASN A 109 5.62 9.04 -6.47
CA ASN A 109 5.23 8.00 -7.41
C ASN A 109 5.16 8.50 -8.86
N ALA A 110 5.44 7.62 -9.81
CA ALA A 110 5.12 7.87 -11.22
C ALA A 110 3.60 7.80 -11.47
N PRO A 111 3.04 8.56 -12.44
CA PRO A 111 1.61 8.52 -12.76
C PRO A 111 1.05 7.13 -13.07
N GLY A 112 1.88 6.26 -13.68
CA GLY A 112 1.50 4.90 -14.03
C GLY A 112 1.19 3.99 -12.84
N SER A 113 1.69 4.31 -11.65
CA SER A 113 1.45 3.52 -10.42
C SER A 113 -0.03 3.44 -10.03
N LEU A 114 -0.85 4.45 -10.36
CA LEU A 114 -2.28 4.45 -10.03
C LEU A 114 -3.08 3.42 -10.82
N LYS A 115 -2.54 2.84 -11.91
CA LYS A 115 -3.24 1.78 -12.64
C LYS A 115 -3.55 0.57 -11.77
N GLY A 116 -2.74 0.31 -10.73
CA GLY A 116 -2.99 -0.75 -9.76
C GLY A 116 -4.35 -0.60 -9.08
N LEU A 117 -4.86 0.62 -8.90
CA LEU A 117 -6.17 0.88 -8.28
C LEU A 117 -7.34 0.26 -9.06
N SER A 118 -7.18 -0.01 -10.36
CA SER A 118 -8.21 -0.67 -11.17
C SER A 118 -8.63 -2.03 -10.63
N MET A 119 -7.73 -2.76 -9.94
CA MET A 119 -8.05 -4.06 -9.35
C MET A 119 -9.05 -3.98 -8.19
N LEU A 120 -9.19 -2.79 -7.59
CA LEU A 120 -10.12 -2.54 -6.49
C LEU A 120 -11.50 -2.11 -6.97
N SER A 121 -11.72 -2.00 -8.28
CA SER A 121 -13.01 -1.62 -8.81
C SER A 121 -14.10 -2.63 -8.38
N GLY A 122 -15.24 -2.12 -7.92
CA GLY A 122 -16.30 -2.92 -7.32
C GLY A 122 -16.00 -3.45 -5.90
N ASN A 123 -14.83 -3.14 -5.33
CA ASN A 123 -14.38 -3.63 -4.02
C ASN A 123 -14.03 -2.46 -3.06
N PRO A 124 -15.00 -1.59 -2.69
CA PRO A 124 -14.75 -0.42 -1.84
C PRO A 124 -14.21 -0.78 -0.46
N GLN A 125 -14.56 -1.97 0.06
CA GLN A 125 -14.03 -2.47 1.33
C GLN A 125 -12.55 -2.83 1.25
N ALA A 126 -12.09 -3.41 0.14
CA ALA A 126 -10.66 -3.67 -0.05
C ALA A 126 -9.85 -2.36 -0.08
N TYR A 127 -10.38 -1.33 -0.75
CA TYR A 127 -9.77 0.00 -0.74
C TYR A 127 -9.73 0.61 0.67
N ALA A 128 -10.86 0.60 1.39
CA ALA A 128 -10.93 1.13 2.75
C ALA A 128 -9.98 0.39 3.70
N LEU A 129 -9.88 -0.92 3.58
CA LEU A 129 -8.98 -1.75 4.39
C LEU A 129 -7.52 -1.39 4.13
N LYS A 130 -7.08 -1.36 2.86
CA LYS A 130 -5.71 -1.01 2.51
C LYS A 130 -5.36 0.42 2.92
N TYR A 131 -6.29 1.36 2.74
CA TYR A 131 -6.09 2.74 3.18
C TYR A 131 -5.87 2.84 4.70
N LEU A 132 -6.69 2.15 5.51
CA LEU A 132 -6.55 2.16 6.97
C LEU A 132 -5.26 1.47 7.43
N GLU A 133 -4.89 0.36 6.78
CA GLU A 133 -3.60 -0.29 7.03
C GLU A 133 -2.44 0.69 6.82
N THR A 134 -2.44 1.40 5.68
CA THR A 134 -1.39 2.35 5.34
C THR A 134 -1.37 3.55 6.29
N LEU A 135 -2.55 4.08 6.64
CA LEU A 135 -2.68 5.18 7.59
C LEU A 135 -2.12 4.79 8.97
N PHE A 136 -2.43 3.58 9.43
CA PHE A 136 -1.97 3.07 10.73
C PHE A 136 -0.51 2.66 10.75
N ASP A 137 0.04 2.13 9.65
CA ASP A 137 1.48 1.90 9.49
C ASP A 137 2.24 3.23 9.63
N ALA A 138 1.81 4.27 8.92
CA ALA A 138 2.41 5.60 9.03
C ALA A 138 2.24 6.22 10.43
N ALA A 139 1.08 6.06 11.07
CA ALA A 139 0.83 6.57 12.41
C ALA A 139 1.59 5.81 13.51
N GLY A 140 1.86 4.52 13.28
CA GLY A 140 2.55 3.62 14.20
C GLY A 140 4.05 3.52 13.98
N ALA A 141 4.61 4.18 12.96
CA ALA A 141 6.00 4.02 12.52
C ALA A 141 7.06 4.28 13.62
N SER A 142 6.76 5.08 14.64
CA SER A 142 7.65 5.31 15.81
C SER A 142 7.16 4.65 17.10
N GLY A 143 6.19 3.76 17.04
CA GLY A 143 5.67 3.02 18.20
C GLY A 143 6.69 2.09 18.85
N ASN A 144 7.72 1.67 18.11
CA ASN A 144 8.84 0.89 18.63
C ASN A 144 9.87 1.73 19.43
N VAL A 145 9.88 3.05 19.26
CA VAL A 145 10.80 3.98 19.96
C VAL A 145 10.17 4.48 21.26
N ASP A 146 8.89 4.80 21.23
CA ASP A 146 8.16 5.34 22.38
C ASP A 146 6.68 4.93 22.29
N ALA A 147 6.07 4.59 23.43
CA ALA A 147 4.63 4.35 23.54
C ALA A 147 3.77 5.59 23.14
N ARG A 148 4.39 6.77 23.05
CA ARG A 148 3.84 8.00 22.44
C ARG A 148 3.97 8.03 20.91
N GLY A 149 4.25 6.90 20.25
CA GLY A 149 4.66 6.72 18.85
C GLY A 149 3.82 7.38 17.75
N SER A 150 2.72 8.05 18.10
CA SER A 150 1.95 8.96 17.23
C SER A 150 2.73 10.20 16.75
N ILE A 151 3.97 10.42 17.22
CA ILE A 151 4.82 11.55 16.78
C ILE A 151 5.09 11.51 15.26
N SER A 152 5.06 10.34 14.61
CA SER A 152 5.27 10.19 13.17
C SER A 152 4.17 10.81 12.32
N MET A 153 2.93 10.85 12.83
CA MET A 153 1.79 11.42 12.12
C MET A 153 1.73 12.94 12.32
N THR A 154 2.55 13.65 11.56
CA THR A 154 2.50 15.12 11.52
C THR A 154 1.19 15.60 10.88
N GLN A 155 0.75 16.81 11.21
CA GLN A 155 -0.45 17.41 10.61
C GLN A 155 -0.43 17.39 9.06
N PRO A 156 0.67 17.79 8.38
CA PRO A 156 0.74 17.74 6.91
C PRO A 156 0.56 16.34 6.32
N LEU A 157 1.10 15.32 7.00
CA LEU A 157 0.94 13.94 6.58
C LEU A 157 -0.53 13.52 6.73
N CYS A 158 -1.13 13.79 7.89
CA CYS A 158 -2.54 13.50 8.16
C CYS A 158 -3.46 14.17 7.13
N GLU A 159 -3.27 15.45 6.84
CA GLU A 159 -4.03 16.18 5.83
C GLU A 159 -3.88 15.56 4.44
N SER A 160 -2.67 15.12 4.07
CA SER A 160 -2.44 14.44 2.80
C SER A 160 -3.25 13.13 2.69
N TYR A 161 -3.33 12.35 3.78
CA TYR A 161 -4.17 11.16 3.85
C TYR A 161 -5.66 11.49 3.72
N LEU A 162 -6.15 12.50 4.46
CA LEU A 162 -7.57 12.86 4.49
C LEU A 162 -8.05 13.41 3.16
N LEU A 163 -7.21 14.21 2.48
CA LEU A 163 -7.51 14.77 1.17
C LEU A 163 -7.32 13.75 0.02
N GLY A 164 -6.33 12.87 0.15
CA GLY A 164 -6.01 11.86 -0.86
C GLY A 164 -7.03 10.73 -0.94
N TYR A 165 -7.58 10.29 0.19
CA TYR A 165 -8.58 9.20 0.24
C TYR A 165 -9.76 9.38 -0.72
N PRO A 166 -10.56 10.47 -0.64
CA PRO A 166 -11.73 10.63 -1.50
C PRO A 166 -11.35 10.79 -2.99
N ILE A 167 -10.12 11.21 -3.30
CA ILE A 167 -9.64 11.31 -4.68
C ILE A 167 -9.44 9.92 -5.27
N LEU A 168 -8.76 9.03 -4.55
CA LEU A 168 -8.51 7.67 -5.03
C LEU A 168 -9.79 6.83 -5.00
N GLU A 169 -10.65 7.01 -4.00
CA GLU A 169 -11.99 6.36 -3.95
C GLU A 169 -12.78 6.66 -5.23
N ARG A 170 -12.89 7.94 -5.59
CA ARG A 170 -13.56 8.37 -6.82
C ARG A 170 -12.90 7.81 -8.07
N ALA A 171 -11.58 7.76 -8.12
CA ALA A 171 -10.86 7.20 -9.26
C ALA A 171 -11.20 5.71 -9.47
N ILE A 172 -11.29 4.93 -8.39
CA ILE A 172 -11.66 3.52 -8.41
C ILE A 172 -13.11 3.34 -8.90
N GLU A 173 -14.02 4.20 -8.44
CA GLU A 173 -15.44 4.19 -8.84
C GLU A 173 -15.63 4.58 -10.32
N GLU A 174 -14.87 5.54 -10.82
CA GLU A 174 -14.94 6.02 -12.21
C GLU A 174 -14.20 5.12 -13.22
N ALA A 175 -13.26 4.27 -12.76
CA ALA A 175 -12.41 3.46 -13.63
C ALA A 175 -13.19 2.58 -14.63
N PRO A 176 -14.30 1.91 -14.27
CA PRO A 176 -15.07 1.09 -15.22
C PRO A 176 -15.67 1.87 -16.39
N THR A 177 -15.93 3.16 -16.22
CA THR A 177 -16.60 3.98 -17.25
C THR A 177 -15.64 4.88 -18.01
N THR A 178 -14.53 5.28 -17.39
CA THR A 178 -13.59 6.26 -17.94
C THR A 178 -12.21 5.67 -18.30
N GLY A 179 -11.95 4.42 -17.92
CA GLY A 179 -10.65 3.77 -18.10
C GLY A 179 -9.52 4.52 -17.38
N ASP A 180 -8.32 4.50 -17.95
CA ASP A 180 -7.11 5.10 -17.35
C ASP A 180 -7.17 6.63 -17.17
N ILE A 181 -8.17 7.30 -17.76
CA ILE A 181 -8.31 8.76 -17.68
C ILE A 181 -8.58 9.22 -16.25
N CYS A 182 -9.38 8.47 -15.45
CA CYS A 182 -9.65 8.84 -14.06
C CYS A 182 -8.37 8.81 -13.21
N PHE A 183 -7.47 7.84 -13.44
CA PHE A 183 -6.22 7.71 -12.68
C PHE A 183 -5.28 8.88 -12.93
N ARG A 184 -5.19 9.37 -14.18
CA ARG A 184 -4.40 10.57 -14.45
C ARG A 184 -4.97 11.81 -13.74
N LYS A 185 -6.29 11.99 -13.79
CA LYS A 185 -6.95 13.10 -13.07
C LYS A 185 -6.74 13.00 -11.55
N ALA A 186 -6.81 11.79 -11.01
CA ALA A 186 -6.59 11.53 -9.59
C ALA A 186 -5.14 11.83 -9.18
N TYR A 187 -4.17 11.42 -9.99
CA TYR A 187 -2.77 11.74 -9.79
C TYR A 187 -2.54 13.26 -9.75
N ASP A 188 -3.05 13.98 -10.76
CA ASP A 188 -2.92 15.44 -10.83
C ASP A 188 -3.59 16.11 -9.62
N ALA A 189 -4.75 15.62 -9.18
CA ALA A 189 -5.44 16.14 -8.00
C ALA A 189 -4.66 15.91 -6.69
N VAL A 190 -4.01 14.75 -6.52
CA VAL A 190 -3.13 14.48 -5.38
C VAL A 190 -1.94 15.45 -5.37
N LEU A 191 -1.29 15.67 -6.51
CA LEU A 191 -0.17 16.61 -6.62
C LEU A 191 -0.59 18.06 -6.34
N LEU A 192 -1.76 18.47 -6.81
CA LEU A 192 -2.30 19.81 -6.53
C LEU A 192 -2.56 20.01 -5.04
N ASN A 193 -3.14 19.01 -4.36
CA ASN A 193 -3.31 19.07 -2.91
C ASN A 193 -1.97 19.17 -2.19
N ARG A 194 -0.98 18.38 -2.60
CA ARG A 194 0.36 18.44 -2.01
C ARG A 194 1.03 19.80 -2.21
N ALA A 195 0.90 20.37 -3.41
CA ALA A 195 1.41 21.71 -3.71
C ALA A 195 0.74 22.78 -2.83
N GLN A 196 -0.59 22.70 -2.64
CA GLN A 196 -1.31 23.63 -1.77
C GLN A 196 -0.84 23.52 -0.32
N LEU A 197 -0.68 22.30 0.21
CA LEU A 197 -0.17 22.08 1.57
C LEU A 197 1.24 22.68 1.77
N LEU A 198 2.11 22.61 0.75
CA LEU A 198 3.43 23.23 0.79
C LEU A 198 3.34 24.76 0.79
N ILE A 199 2.48 25.34 -0.05
CA ILE A 199 2.25 26.79 -0.10
C ILE A 199 1.74 27.29 1.25
N ASP A 200 0.78 26.60 1.85
CA ASP A 200 0.17 26.97 3.13
C ASP A 200 1.18 26.90 4.29
N GLN A 201 2.18 26.03 4.18
CA GLN A 201 3.32 25.96 5.11
C GLN A 201 4.38 27.05 4.89
N GLY A 202 4.14 27.97 3.96
CA GLY A 202 5.05 29.07 3.68
C GLY A 202 6.23 28.69 2.79
N VAL A 203 6.19 27.54 2.10
CA VAL A 203 7.11 27.23 1.00
C VAL A 203 6.73 28.13 -0.18
N GLN A 204 7.14 29.40 -0.13
CA GLN A 204 6.89 30.34 -1.22
C GLN A 204 7.65 29.91 -2.49
N SER A 205 6.98 30.20 -3.61
CA SER A 205 7.28 29.91 -5.01
C SER A 205 8.67 30.34 -5.52
N GLN A 206 9.76 29.74 -5.01
CA GLN A 206 11.08 29.90 -5.63
C GLN A 206 11.25 29.07 -6.91
N LEU A 207 10.29 28.19 -7.24
CA LEU A 207 10.37 27.34 -8.44
C LEU A 207 9.82 27.97 -9.73
N PHE A 208 9.13 29.12 -9.65
CA PHE A 208 8.50 29.75 -10.84
C PHE A 208 9.08 31.11 -11.25
N HIS A 209 10.11 31.62 -10.57
CA HIS A 209 10.75 32.90 -10.92
C HIS A 209 12.05 32.79 -11.76
N ASN A 210 12.53 31.58 -12.07
CA ASN A 210 13.76 31.35 -12.85
C ASN A 210 13.51 30.83 -14.27
N ARG A 211 12.49 31.36 -14.97
CA ARG A 211 12.41 31.28 -16.44
C ARG A 211 12.00 32.62 -17.03
N SER A 212 12.95 33.53 -17.05
CA SER A 212 13.02 34.60 -18.02
C SER A 212 14.47 34.66 -18.50
N ILE A 213 14.75 33.89 -19.55
CA ILE A 213 15.86 34.14 -20.47
C ILE A 213 15.21 34.26 -21.85
#